data_AF-A0AAD9KFW4-F1
#
_entry.id   AF-A0AAD9KFW4-F1
#
_cell.length_a   1.000
_cell.length_b   1.000
_cell.length_c   1.000
_cell.angle_alpha   90.00
_cell.angle_beta   90.00
_cell.angle_gamma   90.00
#
_symmetry.space_group_name_H-M   'P 1'
#
loop_
_entity.id
_entity.type
_entity.pdbx_description
1 polymer ?
#
loop_
_entity_poly.entity_id
_entity_poly.type
_entity_poly.pdbx_seq_one_letter_code
_entity_poly.pdbx_strand_id
1 'polypeptide(L)'
;MMTLFCPGGTQYHRPVQLLSYKLILLLSVALAVWFLIRLNQDQRHRIDSTANGPIPDPFGYGEPATRFIVDTPGCTIPDIDPFDPSLRKIVFPGKPLICTTKPSLTYTIEGSLYINKTALRLHYDDVLDRCQYEGIVRPAEAKSDNVYKYLPPVEFKDDVLNVSSEFLRVACFGKRGHMLYANFHAMVAPKQRTELLRNEQFEAFRARADVQDPFDFLIVGVDSVSRLNFVRQMPRTRRFLIERLEAVELKGYNKVADNTFVNLAPMFAGQYADELPWDAANPDATFDDCPFIWKRAATHGYRTLFAEDAPTIAIFNYEKAGFQRPPTDYYLRPFSLAVEDHGSVWNAKHNCIGPKPETEVVLDYVSDFVRLFAGKPRFAFAFLTRLTHDGINKAGAADPLYLDFFRKLDDAGHLENAVVLFYSDHGMRFGAIRETYIGQLEERLPFTMIGLPVAFRRKYPEYMSALRRNERRLTTPFDIYTTLSSLLEFTGDELPPNELTQRGMNLLVDIPIERTCLTATIHSHWCTCHRQEAVDVNSDVIRLAALRNRRSHQRLD
;
A
#
# COMPACT_ATOMS: atom_id res chain seq x y z
N MET A 1 36.21 70.50 14.19
CA MET A 1 36.86 70.40 15.52
C MET A 1 37.18 68.92 15.72
N MET A 2 38.47 68.55 15.75
CA MET A 2 39.29 68.35 16.96
C MET A 2 38.74 67.20 17.82
N THR A 3 39.41 66.03 17.99
CA THR A 3 40.76 65.72 18.52
C THR A 3 40.96 66.14 19.99
N LEU A 4 41.70 65.40 20.84
CA LEU A 4 42.37 64.10 20.63
C LEU A 4 41.48 62.94 21.16
N PHE A 5 41.78 62.00 22.08
CA PHE A 5 42.98 61.59 22.85
C PHE A 5 42.86 60.11 23.30
N CYS A 6 43.97 59.46 23.65
CA CYS A 6 44.07 58.14 24.30
C CYS A 6 45.31 58.15 25.22
N PRO A 7 45.29 57.49 26.39
CA PRO A 7 46.36 56.54 26.70
C PRO A 7 45.88 55.27 27.43
N GLY A 8 46.73 54.24 27.48
CA GLY A 8 46.42 52.95 28.09
C GLY A 8 46.88 52.77 29.54
N GLY A 9 46.54 51.62 30.13
CA GLY A 9 47.01 51.16 31.44
C GLY A 9 46.76 49.66 31.61
N THR A 10 47.77 48.92 32.09
CA THR A 10 47.74 47.45 32.24
C THR A 10 47.64 47.03 33.72
N GLN A 11 46.94 45.94 34.02
CA GLN A 11 47.11 45.22 35.29
C GLN A 11 46.75 43.72 35.20
N TYR A 12 47.33 42.92 36.11
CA TYR A 12 47.39 41.45 36.11
C TYR A 12 46.48 40.84 37.21
N HIS A 13 45.63 39.84 36.90
CA HIS A 13 44.94 38.88 37.81
C HIS A 13 44.05 37.92 36.99
N ARG A 14 43.88 36.60 37.20
CA ARG A 14 44.63 35.54 37.91
C ARG A 14 44.45 34.20 37.13
N PRO A 15 45.44 33.27 37.11
CA PRO A 15 45.37 32.04 36.30
C PRO A 15 44.50 30.88 36.88
N VAL A 16 43.59 31.16 37.83
CA VAL A 16 42.97 30.11 38.67
C VAL A 16 41.78 29.41 37.99
N GLN A 17 40.95 30.13 37.23
CA GLN A 17 39.68 29.58 36.70
C GLN A 17 39.86 28.52 35.59
N LEU A 18 40.97 28.56 34.83
CA LEU A 18 41.21 27.62 33.72
C LEU A 18 41.58 26.20 34.20
N LEU A 19 42.11 26.05 35.42
CA LEU A 19 42.36 24.73 36.01
C LEU A 19 41.07 24.07 36.48
N SER A 20 40.16 24.81 37.12
CA SER A 20 38.89 24.25 37.62
C SER A 20 38.01 23.68 36.49
N TYR A 21 37.88 24.37 35.36
CA TYR A 21 37.11 23.84 34.22
C TYR A 21 37.71 22.57 33.62
N LYS A 22 39.05 22.49 33.51
CA LYS A 22 39.73 21.27 33.05
C LYS A 22 39.56 20.11 34.02
N LEU A 23 39.61 20.36 35.33
CA LEU A 23 39.42 19.32 36.34
C LEU A 23 37.98 18.78 36.34
N ILE A 24 36.98 19.67 36.22
CA ILE A 24 35.56 19.29 36.11
C ILE A 24 35.32 18.45 34.84
N LEU A 25 35.89 18.84 33.71
CA LEU A 25 35.76 18.10 32.45
C LEU A 25 36.43 16.71 32.50
N LEU A 26 37.59 16.60 33.15
CA LEU A 26 38.25 15.31 33.37
C LEU A 26 37.46 14.40 34.31
N LEU A 27 36.85 14.96 35.36
CA LEU A 27 35.99 14.22 36.28
C LEU A 27 34.70 13.73 35.62
N SER A 28 34.05 14.54 34.78
CA SER A 28 32.83 14.12 34.08
C SER A 28 33.10 13.06 33.01
N VAL A 29 34.22 13.16 32.27
CA VAL A 29 34.66 12.12 31.34
C VAL A 29 35.02 10.82 32.09
N ALA A 30 35.73 10.91 33.22
CA ALA A 30 36.05 9.74 34.05
C ALA A 30 34.78 9.04 34.60
N LEU A 31 33.78 9.81 35.04
CA LEU A 31 32.47 9.28 35.46
C LEU A 31 31.72 8.60 34.32
N ALA A 32 31.71 9.19 33.12
CA ALA A 32 31.07 8.59 31.95
C ALA A 32 31.75 7.27 31.54
N VAL A 33 33.09 7.23 31.51
CA VAL A 33 33.86 6.01 31.22
C VAL A 33 33.63 4.94 32.29
N TRP A 34 33.62 5.30 33.58
CA TRP A 34 33.31 4.37 34.68
C TRP A 34 31.89 3.80 34.58
N PHE A 35 30.90 4.62 34.21
CA PHE A 35 29.52 4.18 34.01
C PHE A 35 29.38 3.22 32.82
N LEU A 36 30.09 3.48 31.71
CA LEU A 36 30.14 2.57 30.56
C LEU A 36 30.84 1.24 30.91
N ILE A 37 31.89 1.25 31.73
CA ILE A 37 32.54 0.03 32.23
C ILE A 37 31.59 -0.76 33.14
N ARG A 38 30.88 -0.09 34.05
CA ARG A 38 29.81 -0.68 34.90
C ARG A 38 28.74 -1.38 34.06
N LEU A 39 28.19 -0.70 33.05
CA LEU A 39 27.18 -1.26 32.16
C LEU A 39 27.69 -2.50 31.39
N ASN A 40 28.94 -2.48 30.93
CA ASN A 40 29.57 -3.63 30.26
C ASN A 40 29.82 -4.80 31.22
N GLN A 41 30.12 -4.53 32.49
CA GLN A 41 30.25 -5.56 33.53
C GLN A 41 28.90 -6.19 33.91
N ASP A 42 27.82 -5.40 34.05
CA ASP A 42 26.47 -5.94 34.27
C ASP A 42 25.96 -6.76 33.08
N GLN A 43 26.26 -6.34 31.84
CA GLN A 43 25.96 -7.12 30.63
C GLN A 43 26.69 -8.47 30.65
N ARG A 44 27.99 -8.50 30.98
CA ARG A 44 28.78 -9.74 31.09
C ARG A 44 28.27 -10.66 32.19
N HIS A 45 27.98 -10.15 33.38
CA HIS A 45 27.42 -10.96 34.46
C HIS A 45 26.04 -11.54 34.13
N ARG A 46 25.20 -10.82 33.38
CA ARG A 46 23.94 -11.41 32.86
C ARG A 46 24.21 -12.57 31.89
N ILE A 47 25.16 -12.42 30.98
CA ILE A 47 25.51 -13.47 30.00
C ILE A 47 26.03 -14.73 30.72
N ASP A 48 27.02 -14.61 31.62
CA ASP A 48 27.56 -15.75 32.38
C ASP A 48 26.50 -16.42 33.27
N SER A 49 25.56 -15.65 33.84
CA SER A 49 24.48 -16.21 34.68
C SER A 49 23.50 -17.14 33.96
N THR A 50 23.47 -17.13 32.62
CA THR A 50 22.58 -17.97 31.80
C THR A 50 23.23 -19.27 31.29
N ALA A 51 24.52 -19.52 31.58
CA ALA A 51 25.29 -20.59 30.95
C ALA A 51 25.17 -21.98 31.62
N ASN A 52 24.65 -22.08 32.85
CA ASN A 52 24.66 -23.30 33.67
C ASN A 52 23.26 -23.94 33.85
N GLY A 53 22.52 -24.11 32.75
CA GLY A 53 21.40 -25.06 32.70
C GLY A 53 21.88 -26.50 32.47
N PRO A 54 21.09 -27.53 32.82
CA PRO A 54 21.43 -28.91 32.51
C PRO A 54 21.52 -29.13 30.98
N ILE A 55 22.57 -29.82 30.54
CA ILE A 55 22.81 -30.13 29.12
C ILE A 55 21.69 -31.07 28.63
N PRO A 56 20.95 -30.72 27.55
CA PRO A 56 19.94 -31.61 26.97
C PRO A 56 20.54 -32.90 26.40
N ASP A 57 19.76 -33.99 26.45
CA ASP A 57 20.09 -35.27 25.82
C ASP A 57 20.35 -35.10 24.31
N PRO A 58 21.53 -35.48 23.77
CA PRO A 58 21.84 -35.36 22.34
C PRO A 58 20.93 -36.18 21.40
N PHE A 59 20.12 -37.10 21.92
CA PHE A 59 19.22 -37.97 21.14
C PHE A 59 17.74 -37.80 21.49
N GLY A 60 17.39 -36.77 22.27
CA GLY A 60 16.00 -36.39 22.53
C GLY A 60 15.32 -35.78 21.30
N TYR A 61 14.66 -36.60 20.49
CA TYR A 61 13.71 -36.15 19.45
C TYR A 61 12.41 -35.58 20.06
N GLY A 62 12.54 -34.47 20.79
CA GLY A 62 11.40 -33.58 21.04
C GLY A 62 11.15 -32.73 19.79
N GLU A 63 9.94 -32.76 19.25
CA GLU A 63 9.58 -31.85 18.16
C GLU A 63 9.72 -30.39 18.64
N PRO A 64 10.30 -29.48 17.83
CA PRO A 64 10.37 -28.07 18.18
C PRO A 64 8.94 -27.51 18.24
N ALA A 65 8.48 -27.21 19.46
CA ALA A 65 7.08 -26.87 19.73
C ALA A 65 6.55 -25.81 18.76
N THR A 66 5.56 -26.21 17.94
CA THR A 66 5.03 -25.41 16.83
C THR A 66 4.53 -24.06 17.35
N ARG A 67 5.24 -22.98 17.01
CA ARG A 67 4.82 -21.63 17.39
C ARG A 67 3.69 -21.18 16.47
N PHE A 68 2.68 -20.51 17.04
CA PHE A 68 1.56 -19.96 16.29
C PHE A 68 1.56 -18.42 16.30
N ILE A 69 1.23 -17.80 15.16
CA ILE A 69 1.13 -16.34 14.99
C ILE A 69 -0.26 -15.84 15.38
N VAL A 70 -1.29 -16.63 15.06
CA VAL A 70 -2.65 -16.59 15.61
C VAL A 70 -2.83 -17.86 16.41
N ASP A 71 -3.16 -17.73 17.70
CA ASP A 71 -3.34 -18.84 18.63
C ASP A 71 -4.62 -18.61 19.43
N THR A 72 -5.72 -19.25 18.99
CA THR A 72 -7.06 -19.07 19.55
C THR A 72 -7.86 -20.37 19.46
N PRO A 73 -8.88 -20.59 20.32
CA PRO A 73 -9.75 -21.76 20.21
C PRO A 73 -10.41 -21.94 18.84
N GLY A 74 -10.76 -20.85 18.15
CA GLY A 74 -11.36 -20.88 16.82
C GLY A 74 -10.36 -21.08 15.67
N CYS A 75 -9.12 -20.61 15.83
CA CYS A 75 -8.11 -20.60 14.77
C CYS A 75 -6.67 -20.63 15.29
N THR A 76 -5.85 -21.49 14.68
CA THR A 76 -4.41 -21.62 14.90
C THR A 76 -3.66 -21.50 13.56
N ILE A 77 -2.77 -20.51 13.41
CA ILE A 77 -1.98 -20.28 12.18
C ILE A 77 -0.49 -20.30 12.58
N PRO A 78 0.40 -21.08 11.92
CA PRO A 78 1.80 -21.22 12.35
C PRO A 78 2.63 -19.95 12.11
N ASP A 79 3.57 -19.68 13.03
CA ASP A 79 4.52 -18.56 13.00
C ASP A 79 5.77 -18.95 12.20
N ILE A 80 5.61 -19.05 10.87
CA ILE A 80 6.67 -19.43 9.93
C ILE A 80 7.74 -18.34 9.83
N ASP A 81 9.03 -18.72 9.90
CA ASP A 81 10.15 -17.83 9.61
C ASP A 81 10.08 -17.30 8.16
N PRO A 82 9.99 -15.96 7.96
CA PRO A 82 10.04 -15.39 6.62
C PRO A 82 11.27 -15.80 5.82
N PHE A 83 12.39 -16.13 6.47
CA PHE A 83 13.69 -16.44 5.84
C PHE A 83 14.07 -17.93 5.89
N ASP A 84 13.07 -18.81 6.04
CA ASP A 84 13.25 -20.27 6.13
C ASP A 84 14.25 -20.84 5.10
N PRO A 85 15.16 -21.77 5.49
CA PRO A 85 16.18 -22.31 4.60
C PRO A 85 15.69 -22.93 3.29
N SER A 86 14.46 -23.46 3.23
CA SER A 86 13.86 -24.01 2.01
C SER A 86 13.68 -22.95 0.92
N LEU A 87 13.44 -21.69 1.29
CA LEU A 87 13.14 -20.59 0.36
C LEU A 87 14.39 -20.00 -0.30
N ARG A 88 15.60 -20.32 0.17
CA ARG A 88 16.86 -19.67 -0.24
C ARG A 88 17.21 -19.76 -1.73
N LYS A 89 16.59 -20.69 -2.47
CA LYS A 89 16.75 -20.82 -3.94
C LYS A 89 15.69 -20.06 -4.75
N ILE A 90 14.61 -19.63 -4.10
CA ILE A 90 13.40 -19.06 -4.72
C ILE A 90 13.30 -17.57 -4.41
N VAL A 91 13.51 -17.20 -3.14
CA VAL A 91 13.31 -15.84 -2.64
C VAL A 91 14.65 -15.21 -2.29
N PHE A 92 14.90 -14.02 -2.84
CA PHE A 92 16.13 -13.26 -2.68
C PHE A 92 15.82 -11.75 -2.76
N PRO A 93 16.68 -10.86 -2.23
CA PRO A 93 16.43 -9.43 -2.26
C PRO A 93 16.16 -8.91 -3.68
N GLY A 94 15.07 -8.15 -3.84
CA GLY A 94 14.73 -7.55 -5.12
C GLY A 94 15.83 -6.64 -5.66
N LYS A 95 16.08 -6.71 -6.97
CA LYS A 95 16.99 -5.78 -7.64
C LYS A 95 16.27 -4.43 -7.84
N PRO A 96 16.94 -3.29 -7.63
CA PRO A 96 16.35 -1.98 -7.93
C PRO A 96 15.84 -1.91 -9.36
N LEU A 97 14.68 -1.27 -9.55
CA LEU A 97 14.16 -0.96 -10.87
C LEU A 97 14.98 0.19 -11.47
N ILE A 98 15.47 0.01 -12.70
CA ILE A 98 16.29 0.99 -13.42
C ILE A 98 15.56 1.34 -14.71
N CYS A 99 14.94 2.52 -14.72
CA CYS A 99 14.34 3.13 -15.91
C CYS A 99 15.42 3.80 -16.78
N THR A 100 15.05 4.33 -17.94
CA THR A 100 15.99 5.08 -18.80
C THR A 100 16.54 6.33 -18.10
N THR A 101 17.84 6.58 -18.27
CA THR A 101 18.51 7.77 -17.75
C THR A 101 18.31 9.01 -18.61
N LYS A 102 17.67 8.88 -19.79
CA LYS A 102 17.36 10.04 -20.64
C LYS A 102 16.31 10.91 -19.94
N PRO A 103 16.61 12.19 -19.62
CA PRO A 103 15.71 13.02 -18.84
C PRO A 103 14.44 13.35 -19.66
N SER A 104 13.32 13.47 -18.95
CA SER A 104 12.06 13.87 -19.55
C SER A 104 12.16 15.29 -20.14
N LEU A 105 11.74 15.47 -21.39
CA LEU A 105 11.68 16.78 -22.06
C LEU A 105 10.52 17.64 -21.53
N THR A 106 9.48 17.02 -20.96
CA THR A 106 8.36 17.72 -20.29
C THR A 106 8.06 17.12 -18.91
N TYR A 107 7.51 17.93 -18.01
CA TYR A 107 7.10 17.52 -16.67
C TYR A 107 5.91 18.37 -16.21
N THR A 108 5.22 17.93 -15.17
CA THR A 108 4.09 18.64 -14.57
C THR A 108 4.41 19.16 -13.18
N ILE A 109 3.86 20.31 -12.83
CA ILE A 109 3.73 20.81 -11.47
C ILE A 109 2.35 21.48 -11.37
N GLU A 110 1.52 21.05 -10.41
CA GLU A 110 0.28 21.74 -10.02
C GLU A 110 -0.68 22.01 -11.19
N GLY A 111 -1.00 20.95 -11.95
CA GLY A 111 -1.90 21.03 -13.10
C GLY A 111 -1.33 21.77 -14.32
N SER A 112 -0.08 22.23 -14.26
CA SER A 112 0.59 22.96 -15.34
C SER A 112 1.69 22.10 -15.96
N LEU A 113 1.80 22.15 -17.30
CA LEU A 113 2.78 21.41 -18.08
C LEU A 113 3.96 22.31 -18.45
N TYR A 114 5.19 21.82 -18.26
CA TYR A 114 6.43 22.57 -18.45
C TYR A 114 7.38 21.89 -19.44
N ILE A 115 8.11 22.69 -20.24
CA ILE A 115 9.30 22.22 -20.95
C ILE A 115 10.50 22.17 -19.99
N ASN A 116 11.20 21.04 -19.95
CA ASN A 116 12.50 20.91 -19.31
C ASN A 116 13.59 21.55 -20.17
N LYS A 117 13.82 22.85 -20.00
CA LYS A 117 14.86 23.62 -20.74
C LYS A 117 16.26 23.01 -20.63
N THR A 118 16.58 22.32 -19.54
CA THR A 118 17.86 21.62 -19.37
C THR A 118 17.95 20.39 -20.27
N ALA A 119 16.90 19.55 -20.32
CA ALA A 119 16.85 18.41 -21.24
C ALA A 119 16.77 18.85 -22.71
N LEU A 120 16.03 19.92 -23.01
CA LEU A 120 15.96 20.54 -24.34
C LEU A 120 17.35 20.89 -24.86
N ARG A 121 18.06 21.77 -24.13
CA ARG A 121 19.40 22.26 -24.51
C ARG A 121 20.46 21.16 -24.60
N LEU A 122 20.36 20.11 -23.79
CA LEU A 122 21.38 19.04 -23.75
C LEU A 122 21.12 17.88 -24.73
N HIS A 123 19.90 17.73 -25.25
CA HIS A 123 19.53 16.53 -26.01
C HIS A 123 18.62 16.76 -27.25
N TYR A 124 18.11 17.97 -27.46
CA TYR A 124 17.07 18.23 -28.47
C TYR A 124 17.22 19.55 -29.26
N ASP A 125 17.87 20.59 -28.73
CA ASP A 125 17.94 21.96 -29.32
C ASP A 125 18.24 21.99 -30.84
N ASP A 126 19.29 21.28 -31.28
CA ASP A 126 19.71 21.27 -32.68
C ASP A 126 18.69 20.61 -33.63
N VAL A 127 17.85 19.71 -33.11
CA VAL A 127 17.02 18.80 -33.92
C VAL A 127 15.52 19.05 -33.81
N LEU A 128 15.05 19.66 -32.71
CA LEU A 128 13.64 19.92 -32.43
C LEU A 128 13.04 20.96 -33.38
N ASP A 129 11.77 20.77 -33.73
CA ASP A 129 10.98 21.70 -34.55
C ASP A 129 9.81 22.25 -33.73
N ARG A 130 8.98 21.37 -33.18
CA ARG A 130 7.80 21.73 -32.37
C ARG A 130 7.37 20.63 -31.41
N CYS A 131 6.63 21.03 -30.38
CA CYS A 131 5.93 20.15 -29.45
C CYS A 131 4.43 20.40 -29.50
N GLN A 132 3.63 19.35 -29.32
CA GLN A 132 2.18 19.42 -29.16
C GLN A 132 1.74 18.53 -27.98
N TYR A 133 0.61 18.86 -27.36
CA TYR A 133 -0.06 17.98 -26.41
C TYR A 133 -1.48 17.64 -26.88
N GLU A 134 -1.93 16.44 -26.52
CA GLU A 134 -3.25 15.89 -26.81
C GLU A 134 -3.86 15.47 -25.46
N GLY A 135 -5.00 16.06 -25.11
CA GLY A 135 -5.73 15.67 -23.89
C GLY A 135 -6.34 14.29 -24.06
N ILE A 136 -6.22 13.42 -23.06
CA ILE A 136 -6.77 12.06 -23.07
C ILE A 136 -8.07 12.06 -22.26
N VAL A 137 -9.17 11.66 -22.88
CA VAL A 137 -10.49 11.61 -22.22
C VAL A 137 -11.21 10.31 -22.51
N ARG A 138 -12.06 9.87 -21.58
CA ARG A 138 -13.11 8.89 -21.88
C ARG A 138 -14.16 9.56 -22.77
N PRO A 139 -14.65 8.92 -23.85
CA PRO A 139 -15.83 9.40 -24.56
C PRO A 139 -17.05 9.42 -23.63
N ALA A 140 -17.86 10.49 -23.66
CA ALA A 140 -19.08 10.59 -22.84
C ALA A 140 -20.18 9.63 -23.33
N GLU A 141 -20.07 9.25 -24.61
CA GLU A 141 -20.88 8.30 -25.34
C GLU A 141 -20.42 6.82 -25.16
N ALA A 142 -19.38 6.56 -24.36
CA ALA A 142 -18.79 5.23 -24.19
C ALA A 142 -19.65 4.29 -23.33
N LYS A 143 -19.96 3.09 -23.85
CA LYS A 143 -20.73 2.06 -23.13
C LYS A 143 -19.91 1.19 -22.17
N SER A 144 -18.60 1.13 -22.35
CA SER A 144 -17.60 0.46 -21.49
C SER A 144 -16.47 1.44 -21.18
N ASP A 145 -15.58 1.11 -20.24
CA ASP A 145 -14.41 1.93 -19.88
C ASP A 145 -13.10 1.45 -20.52
N ASN A 146 -13.16 0.43 -21.36
CA ASN A 146 -12.07 -0.06 -22.21
C ASN A 146 -11.77 0.87 -23.41
N VAL A 147 -12.05 2.17 -23.31
CA VAL A 147 -11.90 3.16 -24.39
C VAL A 147 -11.45 4.53 -23.89
N TYR A 148 -10.60 5.17 -24.69
CA TYR A 148 -10.19 6.57 -24.55
C TYR A 148 -10.24 7.25 -25.93
N LYS A 149 -10.13 8.58 -25.97
CA LYS A 149 -9.85 9.35 -27.19
C LYS A 149 -8.87 10.49 -26.89
N TYR A 150 -7.99 10.77 -27.85
CA TYR A 150 -7.21 12.00 -27.87
C TYR A 150 -8.12 13.16 -28.32
N LEU A 151 -8.06 14.27 -27.59
CA LEU A 151 -8.55 15.57 -28.03
C LEU A 151 -7.62 16.15 -29.10
N PRO A 152 -8.09 17.09 -29.95
CA PRO A 152 -7.27 17.70 -30.99
C PRO A 152 -5.93 18.24 -30.44
N PRO A 153 -4.81 18.05 -31.15
CA PRO A 153 -3.50 18.47 -30.67
C PRO A 153 -3.41 19.99 -30.55
N VAL A 154 -2.81 20.44 -29.45
CA VAL A 154 -2.49 21.85 -29.20
C VAL A 154 -0.98 22.02 -29.23
N GLU A 155 -0.49 22.82 -30.18
CA GLU A 155 0.94 23.16 -30.26
C GLU A 155 1.36 24.05 -29.07
N PHE A 156 2.58 23.84 -28.59
CA PHE A 156 3.16 24.59 -27.47
C PHE A 156 3.43 26.04 -27.91
N LYS A 157 2.72 26.99 -27.31
CA LYS A 157 2.90 28.44 -27.57
C LYS A 157 3.91 29.08 -26.63
N ASP A 158 4.06 28.52 -25.43
CA ASP A 158 4.85 29.01 -24.32
C ASP A 158 5.57 27.83 -23.63
N ASP A 159 6.60 28.12 -22.83
CA ASP A 159 7.33 27.12 -22.04
C ASP A 159 6.50 26.47 -20.91
N VAL A 160 5.41 27.12 -20.51
CA VAL A 160 4.49 26.74 -19.44
C VAL A 160 3.08 26.81 -19.97
N LEU A 161 2.32 25.73 -19.82
CA LEU A 161 0.97 25.59 -20.37
C LEU A 161 0.00 25.22 -19.25
N ASN A 162 -1.00 26.06 -19.03
CA ASN A 162 -2.13 25.78 -18.15
C ASN A 162 -3.08 24.82 -18.88
N VAL A 163 -3.10 23.54 -18.53
CA VAL A 163 -3.86 22.53 -19.29
C VAL A 163 -5.11 22.10 -18.53
N SER A 164 -6.25 22.09 -19.21
CA SER A 164 -7.56 21.74 -18.63
C SER A 164 -7.88 20.25 -18.61
N SER A 165 -6.95 19.39 -19.03
CA SER A 165 -7.14 17.95 -19.15
C SER A 165 -6.28 17.20 -18.13
N GLU A 166 -6.96 16.35 -17.34
CA GLU A 166 -6.42 15.49 -16.28
C GLU A 166 -5.29 14.54 -16.76
N PHE A 167 -5.35 14.16 -18.03
CA PHE A 167 -4.42 13.22 -18.65
C PHE A 167 -3.94 13.79 -19.99
N LEU A 168 -2.64 13.75 -20.25
CA LEU A 168 -2.02 14.28 -21.47
C LEU A 168 -1.09 13.25 -22.11
N ARG A 169 -1.13 13.21 -23.44
CA ARG A 169 -0.01 12.76 -24.27
C ARG A 169 0.74 13.98 -24.79
N VAL A 170 2.06 14.00 -24.66
CA VAL A 170 2.94 14.99 -25.28
C VAL A 170 3.72 14.31 -26.38
N ALA A 171 3.76 14.91 -27.56
CA ALA A 171 4.60 14.48 -28.68
C ALA A 171 5.41 15.67 -29.20
N CYS A 172 6.70 15.47 -29.45
CA CYS A 172 7.55 16.48 -30.07
C CYS A 172 8.26 15.93 -31.30
N PHE A 173 8.40 16.77 -32.31
CA PHE A 173 8.85 16.42 -33.66
C PHE A 173 10.12 17.19 -34.00
N GLY A 174 10.98 16.57 -34.81
CA GLY A 174 12.18 17.21 -35.33
C GLY A 174 11.97 17.89 -36.68
N LYS A 175 12.97 18.66 -37.12
CA LYS A 175 12.97 19.46 -38.38
C LYS A 175 12.76 18.66 -39.68
N ARG A 176 12.64 17.32 -39.59
CA ARG A 176 12.29 16.40 -40.68
C ARG A 176 10.95 15.67 -40.44
N GLY A 177 10.07 16.21 -39.59
CA GLY A 177 8.72 15.69 -39.32
C GLY A 177 8.62 14.41 -38.47
N HIS A 178 9.72 13.72 -38.17
CA HIS A 178 9.71 12.52 -37.33
C HIS A 178 9.57 12.86 -35.84
N MET A 179 8.92 11.98 -35.09
CA MET A 179 8.76 12.11 -33.64
C MET A 179 10.10 11.84 -32.92
N LEU A 180 10.56 12.80 -32.12
CA LEU A 180 11.81 12.75 -31.33
C LEU A 180 11.58 12.34 -29.87
N TYR A 181 10.36 12.57 -29.38
CA TYR A 181 9.96 12.37 -27.99
C TYR A 181 8.46 12.16 -27.92
N ALA A 182 8.06 11.20 -27.08
CA ALA A 182 6.70 11.06 -26.58
C ALA A 182 6.78 10.82 -25.07
N ASN A 183 5.82 11.36 -24.32
CA ASN A 183 5.64 11.03 -22.91
C ASN A 183 4.18 11.31 -22.51
N PHE A 184 3.75 10.73 -21.39
CA PHE A 184 2.40 10.84 -20.86
C PHE A 184 2.43 11.41 -19.45
N HIS A 185 1.47 12.27 -19.13
CA HIS A 185 1.34 12.90 -17.80
C HIS A 185 -0.09 12.70 -17.28
N ALA A 186 -0.20 12.23 -16.04
CA ALA A 186 -1.43 12.28 -15.25
C ALA A 186 -1.27 13.38 -14.19
N MET A 187 -2.30 14.20 -13.99
CA MET A 187 -2.33 15.28 -12.99
C MET A 187 -3.76 15.51 -12.54
N VAL A 188 -3.98 15.95 -11.31
CA VAL A 188 -5.34 16.13 -10.79
C VAL A 188 -5.78 17.58 -10.93
N ALA A 189 -6.86 17.80 -11.67
CA ALA A 189 -7.41 19.13 -11.96
C ALA A 189 -8.77 19.37 -11.25
N PRO A 190 -9.06 20.58 -10.71
CA PRO A 190 -10.35 20.88 -10.09
C PRO A 190 -11.55 20.76 -11.05
N LYS A 191 -12.41 19.77 -10.83
CA LYS A 191 -13.66 19.61 -11.58
C LYS A 191 -14.75 20.47 -10.92
N GLN A 192 -14.90 21.73 -11.35
CA GLN A 192 -15.78 22.72 -10.69
C GLN A 192 -17.21 22.22 -10.42
N ARG A 193 -17.83 21.51 -11.37
CA ARG A 193 -19.18 20.93 -11.19
C ARG A 193 -19.19 19.83 -10.10
N THR A 194 -18.15 19.00 -10.05
CA THR A 194 -17.98 17.99 -9.00
C THR A 194 -17.78 18.67 -7.65
N GLU A 195 -16.93 19.70 -7.56
CA GLU A 195 -16.68 20.41 -6.31
C GLU A 195 -17.94 21.03 -5.70
N LEU A 196 -18.81 21.62 -6.53
CA LEU A 196 -20.11 22.14 -6.08
C LEU A 196 -21.01 21.02 -5.54
N LEU A 197 -21.17 19.93 -6.30
CA LEU A 197 -21.99 18.78 -5.91
C LEU A 197 -21.49 18.09 -4.63
N ARG A 198 -20.17 17.89 -4.52
CA ARG A 198 -19.53 17.29 -3.34
C ARG A 198 -19.68 18.17 -2.10
N ASN A 199 -19.58 19.49 -2.23
CA ASN A 199 -19.85 20.42 -1.12
C ASN A 199 -21.31 20.34 -0.68
N GLU A 200 -22.27 20.44 -1.61
CA GLU A 200 -23.71 20.36 -1.29
C GLU A 200 -24.07 19.07 -0.57
N GLN A 201 -23.56 17.93 -1.05
CA GLN A 201 -23.77 16.63 -0.43
C GLN A 201 -23.09 16.50 0.94
N PHE A 202 -21.90 17.07 1.12
CA PHE A 202 -21.20 17.03 2.40
C PHE A 202 -21.90 17.87 3.48
N GLU A 203 -22.40 19.06 3.15
CA GLU A 203 -23.21 19.84 4.09
C GLU A 203 -24.54 19.15 4.40
N ALA A 204 -25.18 18.53 3.39
CA ALA A 204 -26.39 17.74 3.60
C ALA A 204 -26.16 16.47 4.44
N PHE A 205 -24.95 15.89 4.42
CA PHE A 205 -24.55 14.78 5.28
C PHE A 205 -24.33 15.26 6.72
N ARG A 206 -23.51 16.29 6.93
CA ARG A 206 -23.27 16.90 8.27
C ARG A 206 -24.54 17.43 8.94
N ALA A 207 -25.53 17.88 8.16
CA ALA A 207 -26.81 18.37 8.68
C ALA A 207 -27.82 17.26 9.02
N ARG A 208 -27.53 16.00 8.71
CA ARG A 208 -28.44 14.85 8.91
C ARG A 208 -27.96 13.82 9.92
N ALA A 209 -26.66 13.77 10.17
CA ALA A 209 -26.04 12.80 11.04
C ALA A 209 -25.13 13.51 12.04
N ASP A 210 -25.18 13.10 13.31
CA ASP A 210 -24.27 13.56 14.38
C ASP A 210 -22.84 12.98 14.22
N VAL A 211 -22.39 12.87 12.97
CA VAL A 211 -21.07 12.37 12.57
C VAL A 211 -20.00 13.35 13.02
N GLN A 212 -18.94 12.80 13.63
CA GLN A 212 -17.77 13.57 14.08
C GLN A 212 -16.99 14.13 12.88
N ASP A 213 -15.88 14.82 13.14
CA ASP A 213 -14.97 15.25 12.07
C ASP A 213 -14.61 14.06 11.13
N PRO A 214 -14.93 14.14 9.83
CA PRO A 214 -14.85 13.00 8.92
C PRO A 214 -13.39 12.63 8.64
N PHE A 215 -13.10 11.33 8.64
CA PHE A 215 -11.77 10.85 8.29
C PHE A 215 -11.56 10.85 6.78
N ASP A 216 -10.32 11.02 6.37
CA ASP A 216 -9.92 10.72 4.99
C ASP A 216 -9.66 9.22 4.84
N PHE A 217 -9.92 8.65 3.66
CA PHE A 217 -9.60 7.26 3.37
C PHE A 217 -8.53 7.18 2.28
N LEU A 218 -7.37 6.62 2.63
CA LEU A 218 -6.28 6.34 1.71
C LEU A 218 -6.05 4.83 1.65
N ILE A 219 -6.62 4.20 0.64
CA ILE A 219 -6.57 2.75 0.41
C ILE A 219 -5.60 2.50 -0.75
N VAL A 220 -4.48 1.83 -0.48
CA VAL A 220 -3.44 1.52 -1.48
C VAL A 220 -3.16 0.02 -1.43
N GLY A 221 -3.45 -0.67 -2.52
CA GLY A 221 -3.23 -2.10 -2.68
C GLY A 221 -2.00 -2.42 -3.53
N VAL A 222 -1.39 -3.58 -3.25
CA VAL A 222 -0.31 -4.17 -4.04
C VAL A 222 -0.64 -5.63 -4.33
N ASP A 223 -0.59 -6.03 -5.60
CA ASP A 223 -0.96 -7.39 -6.05
C ASP A 223 0.04 -8.46 -5.60
N SER A 224 -0.45 -9.65 -5.23
CA SER A 224 0.38 -10.87 -5.05
C SER A 224 1.43 -10.82 -3.93
N VAL A 225 1.31 -9.91 -2.95
CA VAL A 225 2.27 -9.77 -1.85
C VAL A 225 1.76 -10.45 -0.57
N SER A 226 2.28 -11.64 -0.28
CA SER A 226 2.03 -12.32 1.00
C SER A 226 2.59 -11.53 2.20
N ARG A 227 2.05 -11.77 3.39
CA ARG A 227 2.57 -11.22 4.65
C ARG A 227 4.06 -11.48 4.83
N LEU A 228 4.52 -12.71 4.55
CA LEU A 228 5.93 -13.07 4.65
C LEU A 228 6.77 -12.42 3.54
N ASN A 229 6.21 -12.24 2.33
CA ASN A 229 6.88 -11.51 1.26
C ASN A 229 7.05 -10.03 1.62
N PHE A 230 6.04 -9.40 2.18
CA PHE A 230 6.09 -8.00 2.64
C PHE A 230 7.22 -7.79 3.67
N VAL A 231 7.39 -8.72 4.61
CA VAL A 231 8.52 -8.70 5.58
C VAL A 231 9.88 -8.87 4.89
N ARG A 232 10.00 -9.76 3.90
CA ARG A 232 11.25 -10.01 3.16
C ARG A 232 11.66 -8.88 2.21
N GLN A 233 10.69 -8.34 1.46
CA GLN A 233 10.92 -7.52 0.28
C GLN A 233 10.65 -6.03 0.53
N MET A 234 9.71 -5.67 1.40
CA MET A 234 9.35 -4.27 1.67
C MET A 234 9.59 -3.84 3.14
N PRO A 235 10.75 -4.15 3.74
CA PRO A 235 11.00 -3.91 5.15
C PRO A 235 11.05 -2.41 5.50
N ARG A 236 11.41 -1.52 4.56
CA ARG A 236 11.50 -0.08 4.85
C ARG A 236 10.11 0.55 4.92
N THR A 237 9.25 0.24 3.94
CA THR A 237 7.84 0.64 3.91
C THR A 237 7.11 0.08 5.12
N ARG A 238 7.24 -1.23 5.39
CA ARG A 238 6.65 -1.87 6.57
C ARG A 238 7.07 -1.19 7.87
N ARG A 239 8.37 -0.91 8.03
CA ARG A 239 8.88 -0.23 9.23
C ARG A 239 8.33 1.19 9.36
N PHE A 240 8.29 1.97 8.28
CA PHE A 240 7.72 3.32 8.29
C PHE A 240 6.27 3.32 8.77
N LEU A 241 5.42 2.45 8.22
CA LEU A 241 4.00 2.37 8.61
C LEU A 241 3.83 2.02 10.10
N ILE A 242 4.66 1.11 10.63
CA ILE A 242 4.62 0.71 12.05
C ILE A 242 5.15 1.81 12.98
N GLU A 243 6.28 2.47 12.62
CA GLU A 243 6.99 3.40 13.51
C GLU A 243 6.48 4.86 13.42
N ARG A 244 5.90 5.28 12.29
CA ARG A 244 5.41 6.66 12.07
C ARG A 244 3.89 6.76 12.16
N LEU A 245 3.15 5.88 11.49
CA LEU A 245 1.68 5.89 11.49
C LEU A 245 1.07 5.06 12.63
N GLU A 246 1.91 4.41 13.44
CA GLU A 246 1.52 3.43 14.46
C GLU A 246 0.59 2.32 13.92
N ALA A 247 0.79 1.93 12.66
CA ALA A 247 -0.10 1.00 11.96
C ALA A 247 -0.12 -0.41 12.59
N VAL A 248 -1.26 -1.08 12.48
CA VAL A 248 -1.49 -2.46 12.92
C VAL A 248 -1.40 -3.40 11.74
N GLU A 249 -0.56 -4.44 11.84
CA GLU A 249 -0.41 -5.51 10.86
C GLU A 249 -1.40 -6.63 11.20
N LEU A 250 -2.40 -6.91 10.37
CA LEU A 250 -3.34 -8.00 10.63
C LEU A 250 -2.67 -9.35 10.29
N LYS A 251 -2.07 -10.00 11.29
CA LYS A 251 -1.22 -11.19 11.08
C LYS A 251 -2.00 -12.46 10.76
N GLY A 252 -3.29 -12.47 11.10
CA GLY A 252 -4.27 -13.50 10.73
C GLY A 252 -5.24 -13.08 9.63
N TYR A 253 -4.86 -12.11 8.79
CA TYR A 253 -5.66 -11.73 7.63
C TYR A 253 -5.61 -12.82 6.57
N ASN A 254 -6.76 -13.46 6.34
CA ASN A 254 -6.94 -14.60 5.47
C ASN A 254 -7.83 -14.18 4.28
N LYS A 255 -7.34 -14.39 3.06
CA LYS A 255 -8.15 -14.17 1.85
C LYS A 255 -9.34 -15.13 1.79
N VAL A 256 -10.42 -14.79 1.10
CA VAL A 256 -11.66 -15.60 1.06
C VAL A 256 -11.85 -16.37 -0.25
N ALA A 257 -11.13 -16.00 -1.30
CA ALA A 257 -11.23 -16.59 -2.64
C ALA A 257 -9.89 -16.59 -3.40
N ASP A 258 -9.87 -17.01 -4.67
CA ASP A 258 -8.62 -17.24 -5.43
C ASP A 258 -7.90 -15.94 -5.84
N ASN A 259 -8.46 -15.18 -6.79
CA ASN A 259 -7.83 -14.03 -7.43
C ASN A 259 -8.25 -12.68 -6.82
N THR A 260 -7.68 -11.60 -7.35
CA THR A 260 -7.91 -10.21 -6.91
C THR A 260 -9.39 -9.83 -6.82
N PHE A 261 -10.14 -9.87 -7.91
CA PHE A 261 -11.53 -9.40 -7.95
C PHE A 261 -12.41 -10.07 -6.88
N VAL A 262 -12.29 -11.39 -6.71
CA VAL A 262 -13.08 -12.15 -5.73
C VAL A 262 -12.65 -11.95 -4.27
N ASN A 263 -11.50 -11.32 -4.02
CA ASN A 263 -11.09 -10.87 -2.68
C ASN A 263 -11.35 -9.37 -2.44
N LEU A 264 -11.44 -8.54 -3.50
CA LEU A 264 -11.74 -7.12 -3.39
C LEU A 264 -13.24 -6.81 -3.38
N ALA A 265 -14.07 -7.59 -4.08
CA ALA A 265 -15.53 -7.53 -3.97
C ALA A 265 -16.02 -7.58 -2.50
N PRO A 266 -15.62 -8.55 -1.66
CA PRO A 266 -15.99 -8.59 -0.26
C PRO A 266 -15.36 -7.47 0.58
N MET A 267 -14.21 -6.92 0.16
CA MET A 267 -13.56 -5.78 0.84
C MET A 267 -14.29 -4.44 0.60
N PHE A 268 -14.95 -4.27 -0.54
CA PHE A 268 -15.59 -3.03 -0.92
C PHE A 268 -17.12 -3.04 -0.91
N ALA A 269 -17.76 -4.22 -0.98
CA ALA A 269 -19.22 -4.36 -0.91
C ALA A 269 -19.71 -5.17 0.31
N GLY A 270 -18.84 -5.89 1.03
CA GLY A 270 -19.23 -6.82 2.09
C GLY A 270 -19.89 -8.11 1.59
N GLN A 271 -19.81 -8.36 0.27
CA GLN A 271 -20.48 -9.43 -0.45
C GLN A 271 -19.48 -10.25 -1.28
N TYR A 272 -19.73 -11.55 -1.44
CA TYR A 272 -19.03 -12.34 -2.46
C TYR A 272 -19.43 -11.89 -3.87
N ALA A 273 -18.60 -12.26 -4.87
CA ALA A 273 -18.78 -11.81 -6.25
C ALA A 273 -20.08 -12.33 -6.91
N ASP A 274 -20.62 -13.45 -6.45
CA ASP A 274 -21.91 -14.05 -6.84
C ASP A 274 -23.12 -13.50 -6.05
N GLU A 275 -22.87 -12.73 -4.99
CA GLU A 275 -23.89 -11.99 -4.22
C GLU A 275 -24.05 -10.53 -4.73
N LEU A 276 -23.18 -10.07 -5.63
CA LEU A 276 -23.26 -8.76 -6.26
C LEU A 276 -24.39 -8.68 -7.30
N PRO A 277 -24.97 -7.50 -7.57
CA PRO A 277 -25.85 -7.26 -8.71
C PRO A 277 -25.01 -7.13 -10.00
N TRP A 278 -24.34 -8.22 -10.39
CA TRP A 278 -23.52 -8.35 -11.59
C TRP A 278 -23.71 -9.76 -12.18
N ASP A 279 -24.17 -9.84 -13.43
CA ASP A 279 -24.38 -11.11 -14.12
C ASP A 279 -23.08 -11.63 -14.74
N ALA A 280 -22.40 -12.52 -14.02
CA ALA A 280 -21.16 -13.15 -14.45
C ALA A 280 -21.29 -14.02 -15.73
N ALA A 281 -22.51 -14.36 -16.17
CA ALA A 281 -22.73 -15.08 -17.43
C ALA A 281 -22.90 -14.15 -18.64
N ASN A 282 -23.10 -12.84 -18.41
CA ASN A 282 -23.26 -11.84 -19.44
C ASN A 282 -21.96 -11.02 -19.63
N PRO A 283 -21.27 -11.11 -20.79
CA PRO A 283 -20.00 -10.42 -21.01
C PRO A 283 -20.15 -8.89 -21.05
N ASP A 284 -21.36 -8.35 -21.27
CA ASP A 284 -21.67 -6.91 -21.23
C ASP A 284 -22.13 -6.44 -19.84
N ALA A 285 -22.17 -7.31 -18.82
CA ALA A 285 -22.57 -6.92 -17.46
C ALA A 285 -21.49 -6.06 -16.78
N THR A 286 -21.90 -4.88 -16.33
CA THR A 286 -21.02 -3.87 -15.72
C THR A 286 -21.20 -3.80 -14.20
N PHE A 287 -20.19 -3.27 -13.51
CA PHE A 287 -20.19 -3.10 -12.05
C PHE A 287 -20.86 -1.79 -11.57
N ASP A 288 -21.67 -1.20 -12.43
CA ASP A 288 -22.27 0.12 -12.26
C ASP A 288 -23.26 0.20 -11.11
N ASP A 289 -23.98 -0.89 -10.83
CA ASP A 289 -25.00 -0.96 -9.78
C ASP A 289 -24.53 -1.74 -8.54
N CYS A 290 -23.29 -2.27 -8.55
CA CYS A 290 -22.67 -2.94 -7.38
C CYS A 290 -22.45 -1.97 -6.20
N PRO A 291 -22.77 -2.33 -4.94
CA PRO A 291 -22.86 -1.39 -3.82
C PRO A 291 -21.50 -1.04 -3.16
N PHE A 292 -20.46 -0.82 -3.96
CA PHE A 292 -19.11 -0.54 -3.46
C PHE A 292 -19.06 0.74 -2.60
N ILE A 293 -18.35 0.67 -1.47
CA ILE A 293 -18.31 1.70 -0.42
C ILE A 293 -17.88 3.09 -0.90
N TRP A 294 -17.04 3.20 -1.94
CA TRP A 294 -16.69 4.51 -2.52
C TRP A 294 -17.91 5.24 -3.11
N LYS A 295 -18.95 4.51 -3.57
CA LYS A 295 -20.23 5.10 -3.99
C LYS A 295 -21.00 5.69 -2.79
N ARG A 296 -20.88 5.09 -1.59
CA ARG A 296 -21.44 5.64 -0.34
C ARG A 296 -20.65 6.88 0.13
N ALA A 297 -19.32 6.83 0.05
CA ALA A 297 -18.49 8.01 0.31
C ALA A 297 -18.85 9.18 -0.65
N ALA A 298 -19.06 8.88 -1.93
CA ALA A 298 -19.53 9.86 -2.92
C ALA A 298 -20.91 10.45 -2.59
N THR A 299 -21.86 9.67 -2.05
CA THR A 299 -23.15 10.22 -1.59
C THR A 299 -23.02 11.11 -0.36
N HIS A 300 -22.02 10.89 0.48
CA HIS A 300 -21.69 11.70 1.66
C HIS A 300 -20.80 12.92 1.32
N GLY A 301 -20.61 13.23 0.03
CA GLY A 301 -19.86 14.40 -0.43
C GLY A 301 -18.33 14.26 -0.41
N TYR A 302 -17.81 13.05 -0.20
CA TYR A 302 -16.37 12.79 -0.32
C TYR A 302 -15.94 12.89 -1.78
N ARG A 303 -14.77 13.48 -2.03
CA ARG A 303 -14.11 13.39 -3.34
C ARG A 303 -13.63 11.96 -3.51
N THR A 304 -13.89 11.34 -4.65
CA THR A 304 -13.52 9.93 -4.87
C THR A 304 -12.47 9.76 -5.97
N LEU A 305 -11.47 8.93 -5.71
CA LEU A 305 -10.46 8.53 -6.70
C LEU A 305 -10.40 7.00 -6.82
N PHE A 306 -10.28 6.51 -8.05
CA PHE A 306 -9.89 5.13 -8.34
C PHE A 306 -8.76 5.11 -9.38
N ALA A 307 -7.65 4.42 -9.08
CA ALA A 307 -6.48 4.33 -9.94
C ALA A 307 -5.91 2.91 -10.01
N GLU A 308 -5.59 2.47 -11.23
CA GLU A 308 -4.97 1.16 -11.51
C GLU A 308 -3.85 1.30 -12.54
N ASP A 309 -2.77 0.54 -12.34
CA ASP A 309 -1.83 0.20 -13.42
C ASP A 309 -2.34 -1.02 -14.24
N ALA A 310 -1.53 -1.56 -15.14
CA ALA A 310 -1.81 -2.83 -15.85
C ALA A 310 -3.25 -2.98 -16.40
N PRO A 311 -3.74 -2.04 -17.24
CA PRO A 311 -5.18 -1.91 -17.55
C PRO A 311 -5.80 -3.13 -18.26
N THR A 312 -4.97 -4.01 -18.81
CA THR A 312 -5.31 -5.29 -19.45
C THR A 312 -5.63 -6.41 -18.46
N ILE A 313 -5.13 -6.33 -17.22
CA ILE A 313 -5.36 -7.30 -16.13
C ILE A 313 -5.98 -6.66 -14.86
N ALA A 314 -6.37 -5.39 -14.95
CA ALA A 314 -7.06 -4.61 -13.93
C ALA A 314 -8.32 -5.29 -13.35
N ILE A 315 -8.59 -5.02 -12.06
CA ILE A 315 -9.51 -5.75 -11.17
C ILE A 315 -10.88 -6.00 -11.80
N PHE A 316 -11.48 -4.95 -12.35
CA PHE A 316 -12.86 -4.97 -12.84
C PHE A 316 -12.95 -5.18 -14.36
N ASN A 317 -11.81 -5.38 -15.03
CA ASN A 317 -11.71 -5.39 -16.49
C ASN A 317 -11.12 -6.67 -17.08
N TYR A 318 -10.30 -7.41 -16.32
CA TYR A 318 -9.80 -8.72 -16.76
C TYR A 318 -10.98 -9.66 -17.00
N GLU A 319 -11.24 -10.04 -18.26
CA GLU A 319 -12.40 -10.84 -18.67
C GLU A 319 -13.75 -10.27 -18.17
N LYS A 320 -13.93 -8.93 -18.20
CA LYS A 320 -15.14 -8.19 -17.75
C LYS A 320 -15.39 -6.91 -18.55
N ALA A 321 -16.64 -6.43 -18.56
CA ALA A 321 -17.03 -5.16 -19.19
C ALA A 321 -16.55 -3.90 -18.47
N GLY A 322 -16.12 -3.99 -17.21
CA GLY A 322 -15.76 -2.83 -16.38
C GLY A 322 -16.98 -2.03 -15.93
N PHE A 323 -16.86 -0.71 -16.02
CA PHE A 323 -17.92 0.23 -15.68
C PHE A 323 -18.38 1.02 -16.92
N GLN A 324 -19.68 1.16 -17.14
CA GLN A 324 -20.29 2.07 -18.13
C GLN A 324 -20.18 3.54 -17.72
N ARG A 325 -20.22 3.86 -16.43
CA ARG A 325 -19.97 5.23 -15.92
C ARG A 325 -18.62 5.25 -15.20
N PRO A 326 -17.91 6.39 -15.08
CA PRO A 326 -16.74 6.47 -14.19
C PRO A 326 -17.17 6.10 -12.76
N PRO A 327 -16.52 5.11 -12.10
CA PRO A 327 -16.95 4.62 -10.78
C PRO A 327 -16.66 5.61 -9.64
N THR A 328 -15.82 6.61 -9.90
CA THR A 328 -15.35 7.65 -8.98
C THR A 328 -15.17 8.98 -9.73
N ASP A 329 -15.04 10.08 -8.99
CA ASP A 329 -14.86 11.42 -9.55
C ASP A 329 -13.56 11.57 -10.36
N TYR A 330 -12.51 10.85 -9.95
CA TYR A 330 -11.17 10.85 -10.53
C TYR A 330 -10.74 9.41 -10.87
N TYR A 331 -10.73 9.06 -12.16
CA TYR A 331 -10.58 7.66 -12.62
C TYR A 331 -9.44 7.53 -13.63
N LEU A 332 -8.36 6.84 -13.26
CA LEU A 332 -7.11 6.80 -14.04
C LEU A 332 -7.21 6.02 -15.37
N ARG A 333 -8.19 5.11 -15.52
CA ARG A 333 -8.24 4.13 -16.61
C ARG A 333 -8.01 4.68 -18.04
N PRO A 334 -8.55 5.85 -18.45
CA PRO A 334 -8.29 6.40 -19.79
C PRO A 334 -6.81 6.73 -20.04
N PHE A 335 -6.08 7.15 -19.00
CA PHE A 335 -4.63 7.33 -19.06
C PHE A 335 -3.93 5.97 -19.20
N SER A 336 -4.20 5.02 -18.30
CA SER A 336 -3.52 3.72 -18.29
C SER A 336 -3.64 3.00 -19.64
N LEU A 337 -4.82 3.02 -20.26
CA LEU A 337 -5.05 2.49 -21.61
C LEU A 337 -4.22 3.22 -22.70
N ALA A 338 -4.23 4.56 -22.68
CA ALA A 338 -3.51 5.36 -23.67
C ALA A 338 -1.98 5.23 -23.59
N VAL A 339 -1.43 4.95 -22.40
CA VAL A 339 0.00 4.61 -22.25
C VAL A 339 0.27 3.19 -22.72
N GLU A 340 -0.58 2.21 -22.37
CA GLU A 340 -0.38 0.79 -22.75
C GLU A 340 -0.28 0.60 -24.27
N ASP A 341 -1.16 1.26 -25.03
CA ASP A 341 -1.12 1.26 -26.50
C ASP A 341 0.16 1.88 -27.09
N HIS A 342 0.82 2.79 -26.35
CA HIS A 342 1.97 3.57 -26.83
C HIS A 342 3.30 2.91 -26.51
N GLY A 343 3.50 1.68 -27.04
CA GLY A 343 4.65 0.80 -26.79
C GLY A 343 6.05 1.45 -26.75
N SER A 344 6.27 2.58 -27.43
CA SER A 344 7.55 3.29 -27.50
C SER A 344 7.97 4.07 -26.23
N VAL A 345 7.08 4.34 -25.27
CA VAL A 345 7.48 4.96 -23.98
C VAL A 345 7.94 3.95 -22.93
N TRP A 346 7.61 2.67 -23.13
CA TRP A 346 7.86 1.61 -22.17
C TRP A 346 9.30 1.13 -22.17
N ASN A 347 9.84 0.91 -20.98
CA ASN A 347 11.17 0.36 -20.79
C ASN A 347 11.25 -0.47 -19.49
N ALA A 348 12.44 -0.96 -19.14
CA ALA A 348 12.69 -1.85 -17.99
C ALA A 348 11.73 -3.06 -17.92
N LYS A 349 11.54 -3.76 -19.06
CA LYS A 349 10.54 -4.83 -19.24
C LYS A 349 9.10 -4.40 -18.91
N HIS A 350 8.69 -3.24 -19.43
CA HIS A 350 7.34 -2.67 -19.27
C HIS A 350 7.00 -2.24 -17.83
N ASN A 351 7.99 -1.95 -16.98
CA ASN A 351 7.76 -1.45 -15.61
C ASN A 351 8.04 0.06 -15.45
N CYS A 352 8.52 0.72 -16.51
CA CYS A 352 8.81 2.16 -16.54
C CYS A 352 8.18 2.86 -17.75
N ILE A 353 7.62 4.03 -17.51
CA ILE A 353 7.10 4.98 -18.52
C ILE A 353 8.13 6.11 -18.63
N GLY A 354 8.89 6.13 -19.71
CA GLY A 354 10.06 7.01 -19.82
C GLY A 354 11.01 6.83 -18.61
N PRO A 355 11.48 7.91 -17.96
CA PRO A 355 12.42 7.82 -16.84
C PRO A 355 11.79 7.42 -15.49
N LYS A 356 10.45 7.29 -15.39
CA LYS A 356 9.76 6.95 -14.12
C LYS A 356 9.26 5.50 -14.11
N PRO A 357 9.24 4.82 -12.95
CA PRO A 357 8.43 3.62 -12.74
C PRO A 357 6.93 3.92 -12.99
N GLU A 358 6.19 2.98 -13.57
CA GLU A 358 4.72 3.09 -13.66
C GLU A 358 4.09 3.22 -12.28
N THR A 359 4.60 2.47 -11.30
CA THR A 359 4.25 2.57 -9.88
C THR A 359 4.41 3.99 -9.31
N GLU A 360 5.44 4.73 -9.73
CA GLU A 360 5.64 6.12 -9.30
C GLU A 360 4.61 7.05 -9.95
N VAL A 361 4.29 6.85 -11.23
CA VAL A 361 3.29 7.66 -11.96
C VAL A 361 1.89 7.51 -11.35
N VAL A 362 1.49 6.30 -10.95
CA VAL A 362 0.20 6.06 -10.28
C VAL A 362 0.18 6.67 -8.87
N LEU A 363 1.26 6.50 -8.09
CA LEU A 363 1.37 7.07 -6.74
C LEU A 363 1.48 8.60 -6.72
N ASP A 364 2.10 9.21 -7.74
CA ASP A 364 2.10 10.67 -7.92
C ASP A 364 0.68 11.19 -8.22
N TYR A 365 -0.10 10.51 -9.07
CA TYR A 365 -1.50 10.88 -9.33
C TYR A 365 -2.37 10.82 -8.07
N VAL A 366 -2.18 9.79 -7.23
CA VAL A 366 -2.81 9.73 -5.89
C VAL A 366 -2.32 10.87 -5.00
N SER A 367 -1.04 11.20 -5.04
CA SER A 367 -0.46 12.29 -4.24
C SER A 367 -1.01 13.66 -4.62
N ASP A 368 -1.17 13.94 -5.91
CA ASP A 368 -1.80 15.18 -6.40
C ASP A 368 -3.27 15.28 -5.99
N PHE A 369 -4.02 14.16 -5.99
CA PHE A 369 -5.41 14.13 -5.50
C PHE A 369 -5.48 14.43 -4.00
N VAL A 370 -4.66 13.72 -3.21
CA VAL A 370 -4.56 13.88 -1.76
C VAL A 370 -4.21 15.33 -1.42
N ARG A 371 -3.27 15.94 -2.15
CA ARG A 371 -2.83 17.32 -2.00
C ARG A 371 -3.87 18.36 -2.40
N LEU A 372 -4.51 18.19 -3.56
CA LEU A 372 -5.52 19.13 -4.08
C LEU A 372 -6.77 19.22 -3.18
N PHE A 373 -7.11 18.12 -2.51
CA PHE A 373 -8.25 18.03 -1.60
C PHE A 373 -7.84 17.98 -0.12
N ALA A 374 -6.66 18.49 0.23
CA ALA A 374 -6.30 18.71 1.63
C ALA A 374 -7.36 19.58 2.34
N GLY A 375 -7.83 19.15 3.52
CA GLY A 375 -8.90 19.80 4.27
C GLY A 375 -10.32 19.58 3.72
N LYS A 376 -10.52 18.63 2.79
CA LYS A 376 -11.82 18.19 2.29
C LYS A 376 -11.93 16.66 2.39
N PRO A 377 -13.09 16.09 2.75
CA PRO A 377 -13.26 14.65 2.88
C PRO A 377 -12.97 13.97 1.54
N ARG A 378 -12.05 13.00 1.55
CA ARG A 378 -11.58 12.30 0.34
C ARG A 378 -11.47 10.79 0.57
N PHE A 379 -11.84 10.03 -0.45
CA PHE A 379 -11.73 8.57 -0.51
C PHE A 379 -10.91 8.20 -1.75
N ALA A 380 -9.64 7.88 -1.54
CA ALA A 380 -8.72 7.44 -2.58
C ALA A 380 -8.53 5.92 -2.50
N PHE A 381 -8.83 5.22 -3.60
CA PHE A 381 -8.43 3.83 -3.80
C PHE A 381 -7.45 3.74 -4.97
N ALA A 382 -6.27 3.16 -4.74
CA ALA A 382 -5.36 2.75 -5.79
C ALA A 382 -5.00 1.27 -5.64
N PHE A 383 -4.86 0.55 -6.75
CA PHE A 383 -4.35 -0.81 -6.79
C PHE A 383 -3.26 -0.93 -7.85
N LEU A 384 -2.15 -1.59 -7.50
CA LEU A 384 -0.96 -1.64 -8.34
C LEU A 384 -0.50 -3.08 -8.49
N THR A 385 -0.41 -3.52 -9.76
CA THR A 385 -0.33 -4.93 -10.15
C THR A 385 0.95 -5.24 -10.90
N ARG A 386 1.33 -4.46 -11.92
CA ARG A 386 2.34 -4.89 -12.91
C ARG A 386 3.71 -5.21 -12.30
N LEU A 387 4.12 -4.41 -11.31
CA LEU A 387 5.44 -4.55 -10.70
C LEU A 387 5.54 -5.79 -9.81
N THR A 388 4.46 -6.38 -9.29
CA THR A 388 4.55 -7.50 -8.33
C THR A 388 3.96 -8.82 -8.83
N HIS A 389 2.86 -8.79 -9.58
CA HIS A 389 2.06 -9.95 -10.02
C HIS A 389 2.89 -11.20 -10.44
N ASP A 390 3.83 -11.04 -11.39
CA ASP A 390 4.61 -12.18 -11.92
C ASP A 390 5.88 -12.54 -11.11
N GLY A 391 6.15 -11.89 -9.98
CA GLY A 391 7.50 -11.88 -9.43
C GLY A 391 7.63 -11.64 -7.93
N ILE A 392 7.76 -12.75 -7.18
CA ILE A 392 8.00 -12.76 -5.73
C ILE A 392 9.18 -11.90 -5.26
N ASN A 393 10.18 -11.66 -6.12
CA ASN A 393 11.35 -10.82 -5.82
C ASN A 393 11.27 -9.42 -6.46
N LYS A 394 10.26 -9.11 -7.29
CA LYS A 394 10.07 -7.77 -7.84
C LYS A 394 9.55 -6.78 -6.78
N ALA A 395 8.83 -7.23 -5.75
CA ALA A 395 8.35 -6.38 -4.65
C ALA A 395 9.48 -5.59 -3.94
N GLY A 396 10.72 -6.10 -3.94
CA GLY A 396 11.88 -5.39 -3.39
C GLY A 396 12.31 -4.15 -4.21
N ALA A 397 11.92 -4.06 -5.49
CA ALA A 397 12.04 -2.83 -6.26
C ALA A 397 10.97 -1.79 -5.89
N ALA A 398 9.85 -2.21 -5.29
CA ALA A 398 8.74 -1.34 -4.93
C ALA A 398 8.90 -0.67 -3.56
N ASP A 399 9.62 -1.30 -2.62
CA ASP A 399 9.91 -0.76 -1.27
C ASP A 399 10.39 0.70 -1.24
N PRO A 400 11.36 1.17 -2.07
CA PRO A 400 11.73 2.58 -2.09
C PRO A 400 10.60 3.51 -2.58
N LEU A 401 9.70 3.03 -3.44
CA LEU A 401 8.65 3.85 -4.07
C LEU A 401 7.49 4.07 -3.10
N TYR A 402 6.98 3.01 -2.48
CA TYR A 402 5.92 3.13 -1.47
C TYR A 402 6.39 3.85 -0.21
N LEU A 403 7.63 3.61 0.25
CA LEU A 403 8.22 4.39 1.34
C LEU A 403 8.24 5.89 1.02
N ASP A 404 8.68 6.27 -0.19
CA ASP A 404 8.78 7.68 -0.56
C ASP A 404 7.40 8.34 -0.68
N PHE A 405 6.43 7.63 -1.26
CA PHE A 405 5.02 8.03 -1.29
C PHE A 405 4.44 8.29 0.10
N PHE A 406 4.45 7.29 1.00
CA PHE A 406 3.89 7.45 2.34
C PHE A 406 4.62 8.52 3.15
N ARG A 407 5.95 8.61 3.03
CA ARG A 407 6.75 9.65 3.67
C ARG A 407 6.40 11.05 3.16
N LYS A 408 6.28 11.26 1.84
CA LYS A 408 5.90 12.56 1.25
C LYS A 408 4.55 13.04 1.78
N LEU A 409 3.59 12.14 1.96
CA LEU A 409 2.28 12.49 2.51
C LEU A 409 2.31 12.74 4.03
N ASP A 410 3.09 11.97 4.78
CA ASP A 410 3.27 12.15 6.23
C ASP A 410 4.01 13.45 6.58
N ASP A 411 5.15 13.70 5.93
CA ASP A 411 5.96 14.93 6.11
C ASP A 411 5.23 16.20 5.62
N ALA A 412 4.15 16.05 4.82
CA ALA A 412 3.24 17.14 4.41
C ALA A 412 1.96 17.25 5.27
N GLY A 413 1.84 16.47 6.36
CA GLY A 413 0.65 16.44 7.24
C GLY A 413 -0.60 15.83 6.58
N HIS A 414 -0.50 15.30 5.36
CA HIS A 414 -1.65 14.82 4.60
C HIS A 414 -2.26 13.52 5.14
N LEU A 415 -1.57 12.83 6.05
CA LEU A 415 -2.03 11.59 6.70
C LEU A 415 -2.59 11.79 8.12
N GLU A 416 -2.54 12.99 8.72
CA GLU A 416 -2.94 13.21 10.12
C GLU A 416 -4.40 12.82 10.41
N ASN A 417 -5.28 13.07 9.43
CA ASN A 417 -6.71 12.76 9.44
C ASN A 417 -7.07 11.48 8.63
N ALA A 418 -6.07 10.72 8.16
CA ALA A 418 -6.31 9.60 7.25
C ALA A 418 -6.41 8.25 7.97
N VAL A 419 -7.46 7.50 7.65
CA VAL A 419 -7.49 6.04 7.74
C VAL A 419 -6.66 5.52 6.56
N VAL A 420 -5.48 4.98 6.87
CA VAL A 420 -4.53 4.48 5.87
C VAL A 420 -4.60 2.96 5.85
N LEU A 421 -5.08 2.40 4.75
CA LEU A 421 -5.11 0.96 4.49
C LEU A 421 -4.08 0.63 3.41
N PHE A 422 -2.96 0.02 3.80
CA PHE A 422 -1.97 -0.51 2.87
C PHE A 422 -1.99 -2.04 2.92
N TYR A 423 -2.30 -2.68 1.80
CA TYR A 423 -2.70 -4.10 1.81
C TYR A 423 -2.39 -4.85 0.51
N SER A 424 -2.63 -6.16 0.54
CA SER A 424 -2.63 -7.04 -0.62
C SER A 424 -3.88 -7.94 -0.63
N ASP A 425 -4.23 -8.45 -1.81
CA ASP A 425 -5.41 -9.26 -2.11
C ASP A 425 -5.15 -10.77 -1.94
N HIS A 426 -3.95 -11.21 -2.31
CA HIS A 426 -3.41 -12.55 -2.12
C HIS A 426 -1.89 -12.53 -2.16
N GLY A 427 -1.23 -13.61 -1.72
CA GLY A 427 0.18 -13.81 -2.06
C GLY A 427 0.35 -14.38 -3.48
N MET A 428 1.60 -14.53 -3.91
CA MET A 428 1.98 -15.13 -5.20
C MET A 428 1.22 -16.43 -5.49
N ARG A 429 0.37 -16.45 -6.52
CA ARG A 429 -0.43 -17.62 -6.94
C ARG A 429 0.31 -18.62 -7.82
N PHE A 430 1.44 -18.22 -8.41
CA PHE A 430 2.19 -18.98 -9.43
C PHE A 430 3.71 -19.02 -9.17
N GLY A 431 4.41 -19.87 -9.93
CA GLY A 431 5.87 -20.04 -9.88
C GLY A 431 6.36 -20.92 -8.71
N ALA A 432 7.66 -21.19 -8.71
CA ALA A 432 8.31 -22.21 -7.85
C ALA A 432 8.05 -22.07 -6.33
N ILE A 433 7.62 -20.90 -5.85
CA ILE A 433 7.20 -20.74 -4.45
C ILE A 433 6.03 -21.68 -4.11
N ARG A 434 5.09 -21.89 -5.03
CA ARG A 434 3.88 -22.73 -4.86
C ARG A 434 4.15 -24.21 -4.65
N GLU A 435 5.33 -24.67 -5.05
CA GLU A 435 5.80 -26.03 -4.83
C GLU A 435 6.22 -26.26 -3.37
N THR A 436 6.39 -25.20 -2.58
CA THR A 436 6.72 -25.25 -1.15
C THR A 436 5.47 -25.14 -0.27
N TYR A 437 5.48 -25.79 0.90
CA TYR A 437 4.43 -25.64 1.91
C TYR A 437 4.22 -24.16 2.33
N ILE A 438 5.32 -23.42 2.51
CA ILE A 438 5.26 -22.01 2.90
C ILE A 438 4.55 -21.19 1.81
N GLY A 439 4.86 -21.43 0.53
CA GLY A 439 4.18 -20.81 -0.61
C GLY A 439 2.73 -21.23 -0.83
N GLN A 440 2.29 -22.34 -0.23
CA GLN A 440 0.88 -22.75 -0.19
C GLN A 440 0.13 -22.03 0.93
N LEU A 441 0.78 -21.81 2.08
CA LEU A 441 0.21 -21.08 3.21
C LEU A 441 0.18 -19.55 2.96
N GLU A 442 1.32 -18.94 2.62
CA GLU A 442 1.45 -17.47 2.54
C GLU A 442 0.64 -16.85 1.39
N GLU A 443 0.32 -17.63 0.36
CA GLU A 443 -0.57 -17.23 -0.74
C GLU A 443 -2.02 -16.95 -0.28
N ARG A 444 -2.44 -17.55 0.83
CA ARG A 444 -3.73 -17.31 1.50
C ARG A 444 -3.67 -16.19 2.54
N LEU A 445 -2.46 -15.73 2.88
CA LEU A 445 -2.16 -14.73 3.92
C LEU A 445 -1.47 -13.50 3.31
N PRO A 446 -2.17 -12.68 2.51
CA PRO A 446 -1.66 -11.37 2.08
C PRO A 446 -1.34 -10.45 3.26
N PHE A 447 -0.49 -9.44 3.05
CA PHE A 447 -0.26 -8.42 4.08
C PHE A 447 -1.44 -7.45 4.18
N THR A 448 -1.72 -6.94 5.38
CA THR A 448 -2.67 -5.84 5.59
C THR A 448 -2.22 -4.98 6.77
N MET A 449 -2.09 -3.67 6.52
CA MET A 449 -1.67 -2.65 7.47
C MET A 449 -2.77 -1.60 7.61
N ILE A 450 -3.21 -1.32 8.83
CA ILE A 450 -4.20 -0.26 9.14
C ILE A 450 -3.56 0.79 10.03
N GLY A 451 -3.40 2.01 9.51
CA GLY A 451 -3.14 3.22 10.27
C GLY A 451 -4.44 3.99 10.53
N LEU A 452 -4.57 4.57 11.73
CA LEU A 452 -5.74 5.38 12.12
C LEU A 452 -5.31 6.82 12.45
N PRO A 453 -6.18 7.82 12.22
CA PRO A 453 -5.91 9.24 12.48
C PRO A 453 -5.37 9.51 13.88
N VAL A 454 -4.40 10.43 14.00
CA VAL A 454 -3.72 10.71 15.28
C VAL A 454 -4.70 11.26 16.33
N ALA A 455 -5.67 12.08 15.89
CA ALA A 455 -6.74 12.57 16.76
C ALA A 455 -7.68 11.43 17.22
N PHE A 456 -8.08 10.54 16.30
CA PHE A 456 -8.94 9.40 16.61
C PHE A 456 -8.31 8.47 17.65
N ARG A 457 -7.05 8.07 17.46
CA ARG A 457 -6.31 7.19 18.39
C ARG A 457 -6.12 7.79 19.79
N ARG A 458 -6.15 9.12 19.92
CA ARG A 458 -6.09 9.84 21.20
C ARG A 458 -7.45 10.02 21.87
N LYS A 459 -8.52 10.19 21.08
CA LYS A 459 -9.89 10.37 21.57
C LYS A 459 -10.57 9.04 21.93
N TYR A 460 -10.22 7.97 21.21
CA TYR A 460 -10.80 6.62 21.31
C TYR A 460 -9.71 5.54 21.48
N PRO A 461 -8.94 5.55 22.59
CA PRO A 461 -7.84 4.61 22.82
C PRO A 461 -8.30 3.14 22.95
N GLU A 462 -9.55 2.90 23.33
CA GLU A 462 -10.18 1.57 23.41
C GLU A 462 -10.30 0.91 22.03
N TYR A 463 -10.70 1.64 20.98
CA TYR A 463 -10.75 1.14 19.60
C TYR A 463 -9.36 0.84 19.03
N MET A 464 -8.36 1.66 19.34
CA MET A 464 -6.96 1.36 19.00
C MET A 464 -6.43 0.13 19.75
N SER A 465 -6.88 -0.07 20.99
CA SER A 465 -6.53 -1.24 21.81
C SER A 465 -7.20 -2.52 21.29
N ALA A 466 -8.44 -2.45 20.84
CA ALA A 466 -9.15 -3.56 20.18
C ALA A 466 -8.47 -3.94 18.87
N LEU A 467 -8.14 -2.97 18.01
CA LEU A 467 -7.39 -3.22 16.78
C LEU A 467 -6.04 -3.90 17.05
N ARG A 468 -5.33 -3.49 18.11
CA ARG A 468 -4.09 -4.15 18.57
C ARG A 468 -4.30 -5.56 19.14
N ARG A 469 -5.44 -5.87 19.77
CA ARG A 469 -5.81 -7.26 20.14
C ARG A 469 -6.16 -8.09 18.90
N ASN A 470 -6.76 -7.47 17.88
CA ASN A 470 -7.14 -8.07 16.60
C ASN A 470 -5.95 -8.35 15.67
N GLU A 471 -4.78 -7.75 15.93
CA GLU A 471 -3.50 -8.03 15.26
C GLU A 471 -3.19 -9.54 15.14
N ARG A 472 -3.66 -10.35 16.08
CA ARG A 472 -3.49 -11.82 16.14
C ARG A 472 -4.83 -12.59 16.16
N ARG A 473 -5.84 -12.12 15.42
CA ARG A 473 -7.13 -12.80 15.24
C ARG A 473 -7.33 -13.22 13.78
N LEU A 474 -8.24 -14.16 13.54
CA LEU A 474 -8.69 -14.48 12.19
C LEU A 474 -9.53 -13.33 11.62
N THR A 475 -9.02 -12.69 10.57
CA THR A 475 -9.62 -11.53 9.92
C THR A 475 -9.69 -11.73 8.40
N THR A 476 -10.59 -11.01 7.74
CA THR A 476 -11.00 -11.23 6.34
C THR A 476 -11.31 -9.90 5.64
N PRO A 477 -11.43 -9.89 4.30
CA PRO A 477 -11.90 -8.71 3.56
C PRO A 477 -13.26 -8.17 4.05
N PHE A 478 -14.18 -9.03 4.51
CA PHE A 478 -15.47 -8.61 5.06
C PHE A 478 -15.31 -7.73 6.31
N ASP A 479 -14.29 -7.98 7.13
CA ASP A 479 -14.03 -7.20 8.34
C ASP A 479 -13.47 -5.81 8.00
N ILE A 480 -12.68 -5.72 6.93
CA ILE A 480 -12.23 -4.45 6.36
C ILE A 480 -13.44 -3.64 5.87
N TYR A 481 -14.37 -4.25 5.15
CA TYR A 481 -15.59 -3.58 4.69
C TYR A 481 -16.44 -3.05 5.85
N THR A 482 -16.68 -3.86 6.89
CA THR A 482 -17.44 -3.44 8.07
C THR A 482 -16.74 -2.29 8.80
N THR A 483 -15.41 -2.40 8.98
CA THR A 483 -14.60 -1.36 9.65
C THR A 483 -14.60 -0.04 8.88
N LEU A 484 -14.39 -0.08 7.56
CA LEU A 484 -14.45 1.11 6.70
C LEU A 484 -15.86 1.72 6.67
N SER A 485 -16.91 0.89 6.65
CA SER A 485 -18.31 1.37 6.71
C SER A 485 -18.60 2.10 8.03
N SER A 486 -18.22 1.52 9.18
CA SER A 486 -18.41 2.18 10.47
C SER A 486 -17.58 3.45 10.62
N LEU A 487 -16.36 3.51 10.09
CA LEU A 487 -15.53 4.72 10.11
C LEU A 487 -16.07 5.84 9.20
N LEU A 488 -16.68 5.50 8.07
CA LEU A 488 -17.27 6.45 7.12
C LEU A 488 -18.48 7.19 7.70
N GLU A 489 -19.16 6.58 8.66
CA GLU A 489 -20.47 6.99 9.20
C GLU A 489 -20.41 7.17 10.74
N PHE A 490 -19.22 7.47 11.28
CA PHE A 490 -18.92 7.42 12.72
C PHE A 490 -19.43 8.65 13.52
N THR A 491 -20.38 8.43 14.42
CA THR A 491 -21.03 9.44 15.28
C THR A 491 -20.28 9.77 16.58
N GLY A 492 -19.32 8.94 17.00
CA GLY A 492 -18.70 9.04 18.32
C GLY A 492 -19.35 8.14 19.38
N ASP A 493 -20.45 7.46 19.05
CA ASP A 493 -21.09 6.47 19.91
C ASP A 493 -20.23 5.20 20.09
N GLU A 494 -20.62 4.37 21.07
CA GLU A 494 -20.01 3.06 21.30
C GLU A 494 -20.34 2.09 20.15
N LEU A 495 -19.31 1.54 19.51
CA LEU A 495 -19.47 0.55 18.45
C LEU A 495 -20.02 -0.77 19.03
N PRO A 496 -21.04 -1.38 18.40
CA PRO A 496 -21.67 -2.58 18.94
C PRO A 496 -20.72 -3.79 18.96
N PRO A 497 -20.93 -4.76 19.87
CA PRO A 497 -20.12 -5.97 19.96
C PRO A 497 -20.13 -6.80 18.66
N ASN A 498 -19.01 -7.46 18.40
CA ASN A 498 -18.88 -8.41 17.31
C ASN A 498 -19.51 -9.76 17.70
N GLU A 499 -20.42 -10.25 16.86
CA GLU A 499 -21.18 -11.49 17.10
C GLU A 499 -20.77 -12.58 16.11
N LEU A 500 -20.64 -13.84 16.57
CA LEU A 500 -20.20 -14.97 15.72
C LEU A 500 -21.11 -15.30 14.52
N THR A 501 -22.30 -14.69 14.46
CA THR A 501 -23.24 -14.75 13.33
C THR A 501 -22.96 -13.70 12.25
N GLN A 502 -22.13 -12.69 12.53
CA GLN A 502 -21.75 -11.65 11.58
C GLN A 502 -20.68 -12.16 10.61
N ARG A 503 -20.91 -11.96 9.32
CA ARG A 503 -19.93 -12.27 8.26
C ARG A 503 -18.67 -11.42 8.38
N GLY A 504 -18.86 -10.09 8.35
CA GLY A 504 -17.81 -9.09 8.54
C GLY A 504 -17.98 -8.37 9.86
N MET A 505 -16.97 -8.43 10.70
CA MET A 505 -16.90 -7.86 12.04
C MET A 505 -16.10 -6.54 12.03
N ASN A 506 -16.37 -5.63 12.97
CA ASN A 506 -15.62 -4.39 13.06
C ASN A 506 -14.28 -4.62 13.79
N LEU A 507 -13.16 -4.27 13.15
CA LEU A 507 -11.80 -4.45 13.68
C LEU A 507 -11.44 -3.47 14.80
N LEU A 508 -12.27 -2.45 15.04
CA LEU A 508 -12.19 -1.54 16.19
C LEU A 508 -12.89 -2.11 17.44
N VAL A 509 -13.52 -3.28 17.32
CA VAL A 509 -14.14 -4.05 18.41
C VAL A 509 -13.47 -5.43 18.44
N ASP A 510 -13.37 -6.08 19.59
CA ASP A 510 -12.65 -7.36 19.69
C ASP A 510 -13.27 -8.43 18.78
N ILE A 511 -12.44 -9.11 17.99
CA ILE A 511 -12.85 -10.29 17.22
C ILE A 511 -12.87 -11.50 18.18
N PRO A 512 -14.00 -12.24 18.29
CA PRO A 512 -14.15 -13.38 19.19
C PRO A 512 -13.05 -14.44 19.02
N ILE A 513 -12.61 -15.05 20.13
CA ILE A 513 -11.49 -16.01 20.12
C ILE A 513 -11.91 -17.38 19.56
N GLU A 514 -13.21 -17.62 19.53
CA GLU A 514 -13.91 -18.78 19.01
C GLU A 514 -14.08 -18.71 17.47
N ARG A 515 -13.74 -17.59 16.82
CA ARG A 515 -13.98 -17.40 15.38
C ARG A 515 -13.16 -18.39 14.56
N THR A 516 -13.89 -19.29 13.90
CA THR A 516 -13.38 -20.27 12.93
C THR A 516 -13.47 -19.74 11.51
N CYS A 517 -12.81 -20.41 10.56
CA CYS A 517 -13.03 -20.18 9.12
C CYS A 517 -14.50 -20.26 8.71
N LEU A 518 -15.29 -21.18 9.29
CA LEU A 518 -16.71 -21.34 8.98
C LEU A 518 -17.51 -20.09 9.40
N THR A 519 -17.32 -19.60 10.63
CA THR A 519 -17.96 -18.36 11.11
C THR A 519 -17.42 -17.10 10.41
N ALA A 520 -16.19 -17.13 9.90
CA ALA A 520 -15.63 -16.10 9.04
C ALA A 520 -16.06 -16.25 7.55
N THR A 521 -16.93 -17.22 7.24
CA THR A 521 -17.40 -17.61 5.89
C THR A 521 -16.31 -18.03 4.88
N ILE A 522 -15.07 -18.25 5.34
CA ILE A 522 -13.94 -18.67 4.51
C ILE A 522 -14.16 -20.13 4.07
N HIS A 523 -14.26 -20.38 2.77
CA HIS A 523 -14.33 -21.75 2.25
C HIS A 523 -13.09 -22.58 2.64
N SER A 524 -13.28 -23.89 2.87
CA SER A 524 -12.24 -24.79 3.38
C SER A 524 -10.95 -24.84 2.54
N HIS A 525 -11.01 -24.53 1.24
CA HIS A 525 -9.82 -24.43 0.38
C HIS A 525 -8.93 -23.21 0.70
N TRP A 526 -9.52 -22.12 1.21
CA TRP A 526 -8.81 -20.86 1.50
C TRP A 526 -8.45 -20.70 2.99
N CYS A 527 -9.06 -21.50 3.86
CA CYS A 527 -8.79 -21.53 5.29
C CYS A 527 -7.34 -21.91 5.62
N THR A 528 -6.67 -21.12 6.48
CA THR A 528 -5.32 -21.42 7.01
C THR A 528 -5.30 -21.80 8.50
N CYS A 529 -6.47 -21.81 9.16
CA CYS A 529 -6.58 -22.31 10.52
C CYS A 529 -6.33 -23.83 10.54
N HIS A 530 -5.20 -24.24 11.11
CA HIS A 530 -4.74 -25.62 11.17
C HIS A 530 -4.74 -26.10 12.63
N ARG A 531 -5.77 -26.85 13.03
CA ARG A 531 -5.67 -27.72 14.21
C ARG A 531 -4.89 -28.98 13.79
N GLN A 532 -3.81 -29.29 14.51
CA GLN A 532 -3.12 -30.56 14.38
C GLN A 532 -3.85 -31.58 15.26
N GLU A 533 -4.45 -32.60 14.65
CA GLU A 533 -5.07 -33.72 15.37
C GLU A 533 -4.17 -34.95 15.24
N ALA A 534 -3.88 -35.61 16.37
CA ALA A 534 -3.07 -36.82 16.39
C ALA A 534 -3.89 -38.00 15.84
N VAL A 535 -3.58 -38.41 14.61
CA VAL A 535 -4.20 -39.56 13.93
C VAL A 535 -3.29 -40.78 13.99
N ASP A 536 -3.88 -41.97 14.10
CA ASP A 536 -3.15 -43.24 14.00
C ASP A 536 -2.47 -43.33 12.61
N VAL A 537 -1.18 -43.69 12.59
CA VAL A 537 -0.39 -43.92 11.38
C VAL A 537 -0.98 -45.03 10.49
N ASN A 538 -1.77 -45.95 11.08
CA ASN A 538 -2.47 -47.02 10.39
C ASN A 538 -3.84 -46.58 9.83
N SER A 539 -4.32 -45.38 10.17
CA SER A 539 -5.64 -44.89 9.76
C SER A 539 -5.77 -44.77 8.24
N ASP A 540 -6.98 -45.02 7.73
CA ASP A 540 -7.25 -44.88 6.30
C ASP A 540 -7.08 -43.42 5.82
N VAL A 541 -7.17 -42.43 6.70
CA VAL A 541 -6.85 -41.03 6.41
C VAL A 541 -5.38 -40.88 5.96
N ILE A 542 -4.43 -41.45 6.71
CA ILE A 542 -3.01 -41.44 6.37
C ILE A 542 -2.74 -42.25 5.09
N ARG A 543 -3.38 -43.43 4.94
CA ARG A 543 -3.26 -44.25 3.72
C ARG A 543 -3.76 -43.53 2.48
N LEU A 544 -4.91 -42.84 2.56
CA LEU A 544 -5.50 -42.06 1.47
C LEU A 544 -4.68 -40.80 1.14
N ALA A 545 -4.12 -40.13 2.13
CA ALA A 545 -3.21 -39.00 1.93
C ALA A 545 -1.93 -39.43 1.17
N ALA A 546 -1.30 -40.53 1.60
CA ALA A 546 -0.13 -41.11 0.93
C ALA A 546 -0.43 -41.54 -0.52
N LEU A 547 -1.62 -42.12 -0.77
CA LEU A 547 -2.07 -42.49 -2.12
C LEU A 547 -2.35 -41.27 -3.01
N ARG A 548 -2.84 -40.16 -2.46
CA ARG A 548 -2.98 -38.89 -3.20
C ARG A 548 -1.62 -38.33 -3.60
N ASN A 549 -0.64 -38.27 -2.69
CA ASN A 549 0.71 -37.77 -3.00
C ASN A 549 1.46 -38.63 -4.03
N ARG A 550 1.24 -39.96 -4.07
CA ARG A 550 1.79 -40.78 -5.15
C ARG A 550 1.17 -40.45 -6.52
N ARG A 551 -0.12 -40.14 -6.59
CA ARG A 551 -0.82 -39.81 -7.84
C ARG A 551 -0.53 -38.42 -8.39
N SER A 552 -0.02 -37.49 -7.57
CA SER A 552 0.48 -36.19 -8.05
C SER A 552 1.88 -36.29 -8.63
N HIS A 553 2.76 -37.12 -8.06
CA HIS A 553 4.07 -37.41 -8.68
C HIS A 553 3.93 -38.19 -10.00
N GLN A 554 3.08 -39.22 -10.08
CA GLN A 554 2.82 -40.00 -11.31
C GLN A 554 2.01 -39.25 -12.40
N ARG A 555 2.06 -37.92 -12.41
CA ARG A 555 1.55 -37.03 -13.47
C ARG A 555 2.58 -35.98 -13.90
N LEU A 556 3.84 -36.15 -13.50
CA LEU A 556 4.98 -35.29 -13.82
C LEU A 556 6.11 -36.07 -14.52
N ASP A 557 5.85 -37.34 -14.89
CA ASP A 557 6.65 -38.20 -15.77
C ASP A 557 5.95 -38.33 -17.14
#